data_AF-A0A5U0XLD0-F1
#
_entry.id   AF-A0A5U0XLD0-F1
#
_cell.length_a   1.000
_cell.length_b   1.000
_cell.length_c   1.000
_cell.angle_alpha   90.00
_cell.angle_beta   90.00
_cell.angle_gamma   90.00
#
_symmetry.space_group_name_H-M   'P 1'
#
loop_
_entity.id
_entity.type
_entity.pdbx_description
1 polymer ?
#
loop_
_entity_poly.entity_id
_entity_poly.type
_entity_poly.pdbx_seq_one_letter_code
_entity_poly.pdbx_strand_id
1 'polypeptide(L)'
;MKESTTSQKGIVQLSSATDSDSEVLAATPLAVKTVMGEVQTKAPLDSPVFTGTPTTPTPPDDAKGLQTANAEFVRKLIAALVGSVPESLDTLQELADALGNDPNFATTVLNKLAGKQPLDETLTALSGKSVDGLIE
;
A
#
# COMPACT_ATOMS: atom_id res chain seq x y z
N MET A 1 -16.50 53.66 36.80
CA MET A 1 -16.96 52.36 37.36
C MET A 1 -15.76 51.41 37.32
N LYS A 2 -15.64 50.44 38.23
CA LYS A 2 -14.49 49.51 38.27
C LYS A 2 -14.87 48.20 37.55
N GLU A 3 -13.96 47.68 36.74
CA GLU A 3 -14.11 46.38 36.07
C GLU A 3 -14.18 45.23 37.09
N SER A 4 -14.95 44.19 36.78
CA SER A 4 -15.01 43.00 37.63
C SER A 4 -13.78 42.11 37.45
N THR A 5 -13.35 41.47 38.53
CA THR A 5 -12.30 40.44 38.53
C THR A 5 -12.76 39.23 39.33
N THR A 6 -11.94 38.17 39.38
CA THR A 6 -12.20 36.99 40.24
C THR A 6 -12.08 37.30 41.74
N SER A 7 -11.46 38.42 42.11
CA SER A 7 -11.30 38.85 43.52
C SER A 7 -12.10 40.10 43.88
N GLN A 8 -12.66 40.81 42.90
CA GLN A 8 -13.37 42.07 43.12
C GLN A 8 -14.61 42.19 42.24
N LYS A 9 -15.73 42.59 42.84
CA LYS A 9 -16.96 42.89 42.09
C LYS A 9 -16.80 44.16 41.24
N GLY A 10 -17.33 44.14 40.03
CA GLY A 10 -17.39 45.27 39.10
C GLY A 10 -18.41 45.04 38.00
N ILE A 11 -18.37 45.84 36.94
CA ILE A 11 -19.17 45.62 35.71
C ILE A 11 -18.33 44.79 34.74
N VAL A 12 -18.98 43.96 33.92
CA VAL A 12 -18.35 43.17 32.85
C VAL A 12 -19.11 43.42 31.56
N GLN A 13 -18.38 43.67 30.47
CA GLN A 13 -18.98 43.75 29.14
C GLN A 13 -19.26 42.34 28.60
N LEU A 14 -20.41 42.16 27.95
CA LEU A 14 -20.78 40.89 27.32
C LEU A 14 -20.33 40.86 25.87
N SER A 15 -19.82 39.71 25.43
CA SER A 15 -19.46 39.44 24.03
C SER A 15 -20.15 38.19 23.52
N SER A 16 -20.62 38.25 22.27
CA SER A 16 -21.17 37.09 21.55
C SER A 16 -20.23 36.54 20.47
N ALA A 17 -18.99 37.00 20.43
CA ALA A 17 -17.97 36.44 19.56
C ALA A 17 -17.64 35.00 19.99
N THR A 18 -17.45 34.11 19.02
CA THR A 18 -17.15 32.68 19.23
C THR A 18 -15.64 32.37 19.21
N ASP A 19 -14.84 33.36 18.85
CA ASP A 19 -13.39 33.34 18.65
C ASP A 19 -12.69 34.45 19.48
N SER A 20 -13.34 34.94 20.54
CA SER A 20 -12.79 36.01 21.37
C SER A 20 -11.63 35.53 22.24
N ASP A 21 -10.44 36.08 22.02
CA ASP A 21 -9.26 35.90 22.89
C ASP A 21 -9.28 36.78 24.16
N SER A 22 -10.31 37.60 24.36
CA SER A 22 -10.40 38.51 25.51
C SER A 22 -10.69 37.78 26.83
N GLU A 23 -9.81 37.98 27.82
CA GLU A 23 -9.99 37.50 29.20
C GLU A 23 -10.90 38.40 30.08
N VAL A 24 -11.26 39.60 29.61
CA VAL A 24 -12.04 40.59 30.39
C VAL A 24 -13.52 40.69 30.00
N LEU A 25 -13.92 40.05 28.90
CA LEU A 25 -15.29 40.06 28.36
C LEU A 25 -15.97 38.75 28.75
N ALA A 26 -17.22 38.81 29.22
CA ALA A 26 -17.99 37.59 29.51
C ALA A 26 -18.73 37.08 28.27
N ALA A 27 -18.65 35.78 28.01
CA ALA A 27 -19.37 35.14 26.92
C ALA A 27 -20.89 35.16 27.16
N THR A 28 -21.67 35.43 26.11
CA THR A 28 -23.13 35.30 26.15
C THR A 28 -23.58 33.85 25.95
N PRO A 29 -24.81 33.49 26.38
CA PRO A 29 -25.40 32.19 26.03
C PRO A 29 -25.48 31.91 24.53
N LEU A 30 -25.54 32.96 23.70
CA LEU A 30 -25.51 32.84 22.24
C LEU A 30 -24.15 32.31 21.76
N ALA A 31 -23.04 32.88 22.21
CA ALA A 31 -21.70 32.41 21.86
C ALA A 31 -21.50 30.94 22.28
N VAL A 32 -21.90 30.60 23.52
CA VAL A 32 -21.78 29.23 24.04
C VAL A 32 -22.61 28.25 23.23
N LYS A 33 -23.85 28.61 22.86
CA LYS A 33 -24.71 27.75 22.03
C LYS A 33 -24.09 27.50 20.65
N THR A 34 -23.54 28.52 20.02
CA THR A 34 -22.90 28.39 18.70
C THR A 34 -21.68 27.48 18.78
N VAL A 35 -20.77 27.71 19.72
CA VAL A 35 -19.59 26.86 19.93
C VAL A 35 -19.99 25.42 20.24
N MET A 36 -20.99 25.20 21.10
CA MET A 36 -21.47 23.85 21.42
C MET A 36 -22.10 23.17 20.19
N GLY A 37 -22.76 23.93 19.31
CA GLY A 37 -23.26 23.43 18.03
C GLY A 37 -22.12 22.95 17.13
N GLU A 38 -21.04 23.73 17.00
CA GLU A 38 -19.87 23.36 16.20
C GLU A 38 -19.10 22.17 16.78
N VAL A 39 -18.89 22.13 18.10
CA VAL A 39 -18.18 21.03 18.78
C VAL A 39 -18.91 19.70 18.56
N GLN A 40 -20.24 19.68 18.54
CA GLN A 40 -21.04 18.48 18.25
C GLN A 40 -20.84 17.94 16.82
N THR A 41 -20.29 18.73 15.90
CA THR A 41 -19.97 18.29 14.53
C THR A 41 -18.56 17.72 14.39
N LYS A 42 -17.71 17.89 15.41
CA LYS A 42 -16.34 17.36 15.39
C LYS A 42 -16.33 15.87 15.72
N ALA A 43 -15.32 15.16 15.20
CA ALA A 43 -15.13 13.76 15.52
C ALA A 43 -14.66 13.59 16.99
N PRO A 44 -14.99 12.47 17.66
CA PRO A 44 -14.46 12.15 18.99
C PRO A 44 -12.93 12.14 19.00
N LEU A 45 -12.32 12.59 20.09
CA LEU A 45 -10.87 12.53 20.25
C LEU A 45 -10.39 11.08 20.34
N ASP A 46 -11.11 10.26 21.09
CA ASP A 46 -10.81 8.84 21.25
C ASP A 46 -11.52 8.02 20.16
N SER A 47 -10.71 7.34 19.34
CA SER A 47 -11.18 6.39 18.33
C SER A 47 -12.32 6.91 17.43
N PRO A 48 -12.14 8.05 16.74
CA PRO A 48 -13.15 8.56 15.83
C PRO A 48 -13.43 7.56 14.69
N VAL A 49 -14.70 7.46 14.30
CA VAL A 49 -15.08 6.84 13.03
C VAL A 49 -15.01 7.91 11.95
N PHE A 50 -14.09 7.76 10.99
CA PHE A 50 -14.01 8.65 9.84
C PHE A 50 -15.00 8.23 8.74
N THR A 51 -15.67 9.19 8.13
CA THR A 51 -16.58 8.98 6.99
C THR A 51 -16.12 9.81 5.78
N GLY A 52 -16.58 9.47 4.56
CA GLY A 52 -16.16 10.15 3.33
C GLY A 52 -14.73 9.80 2.90
N THR A 53 -13.95 10.80 2.46
CA THR A 53 -12.56 10.65 2.00
C THR A 53 -11.60 11.52 2.83
N PRO A 54 -11.26 11.12 4.07
CA PRO A 54 -10.29 11.84 4.89
C PRO A 54 -8.93 11.92 4.19
N THR A 55 -8.30 13.09 4.26
CA THR A 55 -6.94 13.31 3.76
C THR A 55 -5.99 13.46 4.93
N THR A 56 -4.82 12.84 4.85
CA THR A 56 -3.71 13.06 5.77
C THR A 56 -2.45 13.42 4.99
N PRO A 57 -1.52 14.19 5.57
CA PRO A 57 -0.20 14.39 4.97
C PRO A 57 0.47 13.05 4.67
N THR A 58 1.11 12.94 3.51
CA THR A 58 1.84 11.73 3.11
C THR A 58 3.11 11.59 3.95
N PRO A 59 3.26 10.48 4.72
CA PRO A 59 4.48 10.25 5.48
C PRO A 59 5.73 10.17 4.59
N PRO A 60 6.93 10.44 5.13
CA PRO A 60 8.18 10.18 4.43
C PRO A 60 8.41 8.67 4.24
N ASP A 61 9.22 8.30 3.24
CA ASP A 61 9.41 6.91 2.81
C ASP A 61 9.99 5.98 3.88
N ASP A 62 10.75 6.56 4.82
CA ASP A 62 11.41 5.86 5.91
C ASP A 62 10.56 5.82 7.20
N ALA A 63 9.29 6.26 7.15
CA ALA A 63 8.42 6.27 8.32
C ALA A 63 8.29 4.88 8.97
N LYS A 64 8.57 4.81 10.28
CA LYS A 64 8.43 3.62 11.14
C LYS A 64 7.55 3.85 12.38
N GLY A 65 6.97 5.04 12.51
CA GLY A 65 6.23 5.44 13.70
C GLY A 65 4.73 5.14 13.61
N LEU A 66 3.97 5.82 14.48
CA LEU A 66 2.51 5.72 14.55
C LEU A 66 1.80 6.67 13.56
N GLN A 67 2.46 7.09 12.48
CA GLN A 67 1.83 7.94 11.47
C GLN A 67 0.70 7.21 10.77
N THR A 68 -0.38 7.93 10.42
CA THR A 68 -1.44 7.38 9.59
C THR A 68 -0.91 7.09 8.18
N ALA A 69 -0.96 5.83 7.76
CA ALA A 69 -0.68 5.46 6.38
C ALA A 69 -1.83 5.92 5.47
N ASN A 70 -1.49 6.61 4.38
CA ASN A 70 -2.47 7.03 3.37
C ASN A 70 -2.28 6.28 2.05
N ALA A 71 -3.23 6.45 1.13
CA ALA A 71 -3.22 5.71 -0.13
C ALA A 71 -2.03 6.06 -1.04
N GLU A 72 -1.43 7.24 -0.91
CA GLU A 72 -0.24 7.64 -1.69
C GLU A 72 1.01 6.92 -1.17
N PHE A 73 1.21 6.95 0.15
CA PHE A 73 2.31 6.25 0.82
C PHE A 73 2.32 4.75 0.51
N VAL A 74 1.17 4.08 0.64
CA VAL A 74 1.05 2.65 0.34
C VAL A 74 1.32 2.37 -1.14
N ARG A 75 0.75 3.16 -2.06
CA ARG A 75 1.01 3.00 -3.50
C ARG A 75 2.48 3.18 -3.84
N LYS A 76 3.15 4.15 -3.23
CA LYS A 76 4.59 4.39 -3.43
C LYS A 76 5.43 3.22 -2.93
N LEU A 77 5.15 2.70 -1.73
CA LEU A 77 5.89 1.55 -1.19
C LEU A 77 5.66 0.28 -2.01
N ILE A 78 4.43 0.04 -2.49
CA ILE A 78 4.14 -1.07 -3.40
C ILE A 78 4.88 -0.86 -4.73
N ALA A 79 4.88 0.35 -5.28
CA ALA A 79 5.62 0.66 -6.51
C ALA A 79 7.13 0.51 -6.32
N ALA A 80 7.69 0.83 -5.15
CA ALA A 80 9.10 0.56 -4.86
C ALA A 80 9.39 -0.94 -4.75
N LEU A 81 8.48 -1.70 -4.12
CA LEU A 81 8.57 -3.17 -4.00
C LEU A 81 8.42 -3.89 -5.35
N VAL A 82 7.51 -3.42 -6.22
CA VAL A 82 7.25 -4.00 -7.54
C VAL A 82 8.23 -3.46 -8.59
N GLY A 83 8.60 -2.19 -8.48
CA GLY A 83 9.57 -1.50 -9.34
C GLY A 83 11.03 -1.90 -9.08
N SER A 84 11.28 -2.69 -8.05
CA SER A 84 12.51 -3.49 -7.91
C SER A 84 12.43 -4.86 -8.63
N VAL A 85 11.30 -5.18 -9.28
CA VAL A 85 11.04 -6.41 -10.04
C VAL A 85 10.49 -6.18 -11.50
N PRO A 86 10.71 -5.06 -12.25
CA PRO A 86 10.30 -4.98 -13.65
C PRO A 86 11.12 -5.92 -14.53
N GLU A 87 12.46 -5.84 -14.47
CA GLU A 87 13.33 -6.69 -15.31
C GLU A 87 13.27 -8.16 -14.87
N SER A 88 13.09 -8.43 -13.57
CA SER A 88 12.95 -9.80 -13.08
C SER A 88 11.59 -10.43 -13.44
N LEU A 89 10.49 -9.67 -13.51
CA LEU A 89 9.24 -10.21 -14.04
C LEU A 89 9.23 -10.32 -15.56
N ASP A 90 9.88 -9.39 -16.27
CA ASP A 90 10.08 -9.49 -17.71
C ASP A 90 10.90 -10.75 -18.04
N THR A 91 12.02 -10.97 -17.36
CA THR A 91 12.82 -12.20 -17.52
C THR A 91 12.09 -13.48 -17.11
N LEU A 92 11.23 -13.46 -16.08
CA LEU A 92 10.41 -14.62 -15.73
C LEU A 92 9.31 -14.89 -16.78
N GLN A 93 8.71 -13.85 -17.35
CA GLN A 93 7.74 -13.95 -18.44
C GLN A 93 8.42 -14.44 -19.72
N GLU A 94 9.57 -13.86 -20.08
CA GLU A 94 10.41 -14.31 -21.19
C GLU A 94 10.84 -15.77 -21.03
N LEU A 95 11.23 -16.19 -19.81
CA LEU A 95 11.58 -17.58 -19.54
C LEU A 95 10.35 -18.49 -19.64
N ALA A 96 9.20 -18.09 -19.10
CA ALA A 96 7.96 -18.86 -19.20
C ALA A 96 7.55 -19.03 -20.68
N ASP A 97 7.64 -17.98 -21.48
CA ASP A 97 7.34 -18.01 -22.91
C ASP A 97 8.39 -18.80 -23.71
N ALA A 98 9.68 -18.68 -23.39
CA ALA A 98 10.76 -19.46 -23.99
C ALA A 98 10.63 -20.96 -23.69
N LEU A 99 10.09 -21.33 -22.52
CA LEU A 99 9.75 -22.70 -22.15
C LEU A 99 8.36 -23.13 -22.66
N GLY A 100 7.65 -22.26 -23.38
CA GLY A 100 6.37 -22.56 -24.01
C GLY A 100 5.21 -22.68 -23.04
N ASN A 101 5.29 -22.06 -21.86
CA ASN A 101 4.28 -22.15 -20.79
C ASN A 101 3.89 -23.60 -20.46
N ASP A 102 4.83 -24.54 -20.54
CA ASP A 102 4.59 -25.98 -20.36
C ASP A 102 4.77 -26.40 -18.88
N PRO A 103 3.69 -26.72 -18.14
CA PRO A 103 3.79 -27.16 -16.74
C PRO A 103 4.56 -28.48 -16.57
N ASN A 104 4.70 -29.25 -17.65
CA ASN A 104 5.40 -30.53 -17.69
C ASN A 104 6.64 -30.43 -18.59
N PHE A 105 7.26 -29.25 -18.72
CA PHE A 105 8.40 -29.00 -19.62
C PHE A 105 9.45 -30.12 -19.59
N ALA A 106 9.86 -30.55 -18.39
CA ALA A 106 10.84 -31.62 -18.22
C ALA A 106 10.38 -32.94 -18.86
N THR A 107 9.13 -33.35 -18.65
CA THR A 107 8.52 -34.54 -19.26
C THR A 107 8.41 -34.38 -20.77
N THR A 108 8.00 -33.21 -21.25
CA THR A 108 7.87 -32.93 -22.70
C THR A 108 9.23 -33.00 -23.40
N VAL A 109 10.27 -32.40 -22.82
CA VAL A 109 11.64 -32.47 -23.35
C VAL A 109 12.16 -33.90 -23.31
N LEU A 110 11.91 -34.63 -22.22
CA LEU A 110 12.33 -36.03 -22.09
C LEU A 110 11.68 -36.91 -23.16
N ASN A 111 10.38 -36.74 -23.41
CA ASN A 111 9.67 -37.46 -24.49
C ASN A 111 10.21 -37.09 -25.89
N LYS A 112 10.50 -35.80 -26.14
CA LYS A 112 11.11 -35.34 -27.40
C LYS A 112 12.51 -35.93 -27.62
N LEU A 113 13.29 -36.11 -26.55
CA LEU A 113 14.64 -36.68 -26.60
C LEU A 113 14.61 -38.21 -26.74
N ALA A 114 13.69 -38.89 -26.05
CA ALA A 114 13.50 -40.34 -26.18
C ALA A 114 13.19 -40.77 -27.62
N GLY A 115 12.46 -39.94 -28.37
CA GLY A 115 12.20 -40.18 -29.80
C GLY A 115 13.34 -39.78 -30.76
N LYS A 116 14.52 -39.34 -30.28
CA LYS A 116 15.66 -38.93 -31.11
C LYS A 116 16.68 -40.05 -31.35
N GLN A 117 16.68 -41.10 -30.53
CA GLN A 117 17.27 -42.38 -30.91
C GLN A 117 16.30 -43.01 -31.92
N PRO A 118 16.73 -43.32 -33.14
CA PRO A 118 16.12 -42.69 -34.30
C PRO A 118 14.92 -43.44 -34.89
N LEU A 119 14.07 -42.67 -35.58
CA LEU A 119 13.09 -43.15 -36.56
C LEU A 119 13.75 -43.83 -37.80
N ASP A 120 15.08 -43.97 -37.80
CA ASP A 120 15.89 -44.57 -38.85
C ASP A 120 16.32 -45.98 -38.43
N GLU A 121 16.00 -46.96 -39.27
CA GLU A 121 16.27 -48.38 -39.00
C GLU A 121 17.76 -48.67 -38.90
N THR A 122 18.60 -47.97 -39.69
CA THR A 122 20.06 -48.17 -39.70
C THR A 122 20.67 -47.73 -38.38
N LEU A 123 20.38 -46.52 -37.94
CA LEU A 123 20.97 -45.98 -36.71
C LEU A 123 20.36 -46.64 -35.44
N THR A 124 19.12 -47.17 -35.51
CA THR A 124 18.56 -48.09 -34.49
C THR A 124 19.33 -49.40 -34.42
N ALA A 125 19.60 -50.03 -35.57
CA ALA A 125 20.36 -51.27 -35.64
C ALA A 125 21.80 -51.09 -35.17
N LEU A 126 22.41 -49.93 -35.44
CA LEU A 126 23.76 -49.59 -34.99
C LEU A 126 23.84 -49.32 -33.49
N SER A 127 22.83 -48.69 -32.89
CA SER A 127 22.88 -48.27 -31.49
C SER A 127 22.96 -49.42 -30.48
N GLY A 128 22.54 -50.63 -30.86
CA GLY A 128 22.62 -51.82 -30.01
C GLY A 128 23.81 -52.73 -30.30
N LYS A 129 24.65 -52.41 -31.30
CA LYS A 129 25.79 -53.23 -31.72
C LYS A 129 27.04 -52.90 -30.91
N SER A 130 27.78 -53.93 -30.51
CA SER A 130 29.17 -53.79 -30.07
C SER A 130 30.07 -53.45 -31.26
N VAL A 131 31.30 -53.01 -30.99
CA VAL A 131 32.30 -52.70 -32.04
C VAL A 131 32.48 -53.90 -32.99
N ASP A 132 32.53 -55.12 -32.45
CA ASP A 132 32.66 -56.34 -33.24
C ASP A 132 31.46 -56.57 -34.17
N GLY A 133 30.24 -56.23 -33.72
CA GLY A 133 29.02 -56.34 -34.52
C GLY A 133 28.87 -55.24 -35.59
N LEU A 134 29.80 -54.29 -35.67
CA LEU A 134 29.81 -53.15 -36.61
C LEU A 134 30.76 -53.36 -37.80
N ILE A 135 31.72 -54.28 -37.68
CA ILE A 135 32.84 -54.47 -38.63
C ILE A 135 32.75 -55.78 -39.43
N GLU A 136 31.68 -56.55 -39.27
CA GLU A 136 31.37 -57.80 -40.00
C GLU A 136 30.36 -57.56 -41.13
#